data_AF-A0A7C4VAC8-F1
#
_entry.id   AF-A0A7C4VAC8-F1
#
_cell.length_a   1.000
_cell.length_b   1.000
_cell.length_c   1.000
_cell.angle_alpha   90.00
_cell.angle_beta   90.00
_cell.angle_gamma   90.00
#
_symmetry.space_group_name_H-M   'P 1'
#
loop_
_entity.id
_entity.type
_entity.pdbx_description
1 polymer ?
#
loop_
_entity_poly.entity_id
_entity_poly.type
_entity_poly.pdbx_seq_one_letter_code
_entity_poly.pdbx_strand_id
1 'polypeptide(L)' 'MKSYDGRRGMGQLTPDGGGADINVFVGEVERAGFTTLEIGQRLSFGVQTDRMLKRSFAVRLELLPAA' A
#
# COMPACT_ATOMS: atom_id res chain seq x y z
N MET A 1 -1.45 -7.51 0.68
CA MET A 1 -2.54 -6.53 0.52
C MET A 1 -3.75 -6.99 1.31
N LYS A 2 -4.29 -6.16 2.22
CA LYS A 2 -5.47 -6.53 3.03
C LYS A 2 -6.78 -6.15 2.32
N SER A 3 -6.85 -4.93 1.80
CA SER A 3 -8.00 -4.45 1.04
C SER A 3 -7.58 -3.37 0.05
N TYR A 4 -8.25 -3.32 -1.11
CA TYR A 4 -8.12 -2.25 -2.08
C TYR A 4 -9.47 -1.96 -2.69
N ASP A 5 -9.85 -0.69 -2.72
CA ASP A 5 -11.00 -0.22 -3.47
C ASP A 5 -10.51 0.71 -4.59
N GLY A 6 -10.40 0.17 -5.79
CA GLY A 6 -9.98 0.91 -6.97
C GLY A 6 -10.97 2.01 -7.39
N ARG A 7 -12.24 1.92 -6.98
CA ARG A 7 -13.24 2.98 -7.24
C ARG A 7 -13.04 4.16 -6.29
N ARG A 8 -12.76 3.88 -5.02
CA ARG A 8 -12.44 4.92 -4.03
C ARG A 8 -10.99 5.41 -4.11
N GLY A 9 -10.13 4.67 -4.81
CA GLY A 9 -8.71 4.96 -4.95
C GLY A 9 -7.94 4.84 -3.63
N MET A 10 -8.37 3.96 -2.73
CA MET A 10 -7.74 3.77 -1.43
C MET A 10 -7.79 2.31 -0.98
N GLY A 11 -6.79 1.92 -0.21
CA GLY A 11 -6.69 0.59 0.36
C GLY A 11 -5.86 0.56 1.62
N GLN A 12 -5.66 -0.65 2.13
CA GLN A 12 -5.00 -0.91 3.38
C GLN A 12 -4.05 -2.11 3.23
N LEU A 13 -2.82 -1.92 3.69
CA LEU A 13 -1.74 -2.89 3.66
C LEU A 13 -1.38 -3.28 5.09
N THR A 14 -1.17 -4.57 5.31
CA THR A 14 -0.64 -5.08 6.58
C THR A 14 0.80 -5.52 6.34
N PRO A 15 1.79 -4.95 7.03
CA PRO A 15 3.19 -5.38 6.90
C PRO A 15 3.39 -6.78 7.51
N ASP A 16 4.20 -7.62 6.85
CA ASP A 16 4.45 -9.00 7.27
C ASP A 16 5.18 -9.10 8.62
N GLY A 17 5.98 -8.10 8.99
CA GLY A 17 6.72 -8.05 10.26
C GLY A 17 5.86 -7.78 11.49
N GLY A 18 4.53 -7.65 11.34
CA GLY A 18 3.64 -7.15 12.38
C GLY A 18 3.76 -5.63 12.54
N GLY A 19 2.63 -4.97 12.72
CA GLY A 19 2.58 -3.51 12.81
C GLY A 19 1.19 -2.96 12.60
N ALA A 20 1.06 -1.63 12.66
CA ALA A 20 -0.19 -0.96 12.32
C ALA A 20 -0.48 -1.11 10.83
N ASP A 21 -1.76 -1.24 10.50
CA ASP A 21 -2.20 -1.22 9.12
C ASP A 21 -1.83 0.12 8.46
N ILE A 22 -1.23 0.04 7.27
CA ILE A 22 -0.74 1.18 6.51
C ILE A 22 -1.72 1.51 5.39
N ASN A 23 -2.10 2.78 5.28
CA ASN A 23 -3.00 3.20 4.22
C ASN A 23 -2.23 3.35 2.90
N VAL A 24 -2.87 2.95 1.80
CA VAL A 24 -2.35 3.17 0.44
C VAL A 24 -3.36 3.96 -0.37
N PHE A 25 -2.87 4.89 -1.18
CA PHE A 25 -3.68 5.72 -2.06
C PHE A 25 -3.36 5.41 -3.52
N VAL A 26 -4.35 5.62 -4.39
CA VAL A 26 -4.23 5.42 -5.84
C VAL A 26 -3.03 6.15 -6.44
N GLY A 27 -2.68 7.34 -5.93
CA GLY A 27 -1.51 8.08 -6.42
C GLY A 27 -0.19 7.30 -6.28
N GLU A 28 -0.01 6.52 -5.21
CA GLU A 28 1.20 5.67 -5.06
C GLU A 28 1.09 4.37 -5.86
N VAL A 29 -0.12 3.87 -6.08
CA VAL A 29 -0.41 2.70 -6.93
C VAL A 29 -0.08 3.02 -8.40
N GLU A 30 -0.58 4.13 -8.91
CA GLU A 30 -0.33 4.62 -10.26
C GLU A 30 1.14 4.98 -10.46
N ARG A 31 1.78 5.62 -9.48
CA ARG A 31 3.22 5.92 -9.51
C ARG A 31 4.09 4.68 -9.62
N ALA A 32 3.65 3.58 -9.01
CA ALA A 32 4.31 2.29 -9.12
C ALA A 32 3.97 1.53 -10.41
N GLY A 33 3.16 2.13 -11.30
CA GLY A 33 2.78 1.53 -12.58
C GLY A 33 1.65 0.50 -12.48
N PHE A 34 0.98 0.41 -11.34
CA PHE A 34 -0.18 -0.45 -11.17
C PHE A 34 -1.47 0.31 -11.48
N THR A 35 -2.41 -0.33 -12.16
CA THR A 35 -3.77 0.21 -12.35
C THR A 35 -4.69 -0.17 -11.19
N THR A 36 -4.44 -1.32 -10.58
CA THR A 36 -5.19 -1.86 -9.45
C THR A 36 -4.30 -2.81 -8.67
N LEU A 37 -4.65 -3.03 -7.41
CA LEU A 37 -4.01 -4.00 -6.54
C LEU A 37 -5.03 -5.05 -6.11
N GLU A 38 -4.59 -6.30 -6.01
CA GLU A 38 -5.45 -7.42 -5.64
C GLU A 38 -5.27 -7.79 -4.17
N ILE A 39 -6.35 -8.29 -3.54
CA ILE A 39 -6.29 -8.81 -2.17
C ILE A 39 -5.37 -10.03 -2.16
N GLY A 40 -4.49 -10.12 -1.15
CA GLY A 40 -3.48 -11.20 -1.06
C GLY A 40 -2.22 -10.95 -1.88
N GLN A 41 -2.19 -9.95 -2.76
CA GLN A 41 -0.98 -9.57 -3.50
C GLN A 41 0.13 -9.14 -2.53
N ARG A 42 1.33 -9.70 -2.71
CA ARG A 42 2.54 -9.33 -1.97
C ARG A 42 3.25 -8.21 -2.71
N LEU A 43 3.50 -7.13 -1.99
CA LEU A 43 4.17 -5.95 -2.49
C LEU A 43 5.23 -5.55 -1.48
N SER A 44 6.38 -5.12 -1.96
CA SER A 44 7.35 -4.37 -1.15
C SER A 44 6.87 -2.93 -1.11
N PHE A 45 6.96 -2.30 0.05
CA PHE A 45 6.59 -0.91 0.22
C PHE A 45 7.40 -0.25 1.33
N GLY A 46 7.70 1.02 1.15
CA GLY A 46 8.15 1.88 2.22
C GLY A 46 6.97 2.41 3.04
N VAL A 47 7.21 2.72 4.30
CA VAL A 47 6.22 3.43 5.13
C VAL A 47 6.72 4.85 5.37
N GLN A 48 5.91 5.82 4.98
CA GLN A 48 6.15 7.22 5.31
C GLN A 48 5.12 7.69 6.33
N THR A 49 5.60 8.24 7.43
CA THR A 49 4.76 8.81 8.48
C THR A 49 4.72 10.31 8.33
N ASP A 50 3.54 10.84 8.02
CA ASP A 50 3.28 12.26 8.07
C ASP A 50 3.11 12.67 9.55
N ARG A 51 4.08 13.45 10.05
CA ARG A 51 4.11 13.90 11.45
C ARG A 51 3.02 14.92 11.76
N MET A 52 2.56 15.69 10.77
CA MET A 52 1.50 16.68 10.94
C MET A 52 0.13 15.98 11.05
N LEU A 53 -0.11 14.99 10.20
CA LEU A 53 -1.35 14.21 10.19
C LEU A 53 -1.35 13.04 11.19
N LYS A 54 -0.20 12.73 11.78
CA LYS A 54 0.03 11.55 12.65
C LYS A 54 -0.45 10.26 12.01
N ARG A 55 -0.24 10.13 10.69
CA ARG A 55 -0.70 8.98 9.89
C ARG A 55 0.45 8.44 9.05
N SER A 56 0.42 7.13 8.85
CA SER A 56 1.39 6.41 8.03
C SER A 56 0.75 5.94 6.73
N PHE A 57 1.50 6.10 5.65
CA PHE A 57 1.08 5.77 4.30
C PHE A 57 2.15 4.93 3.61
N ALA A 58 1.70 4.03 2.74
CA ALA A 58 2.58 3.21 1.93
C ALA A 58 3.10 4.04 0.75
N VAL A 59 4.40 3.97 0.51
CA VAL A 59 5.08 4.66 -0.57
C VAL A 59 6.03 3.71 -1.29
N ARG A 60 6.42 4.02 -2.54
CA ARG A 60 7.35 3.18 -3.32
C ARG A 60 6.91 1.72 -3.36
N LEU A 61 5.70 1.48 -3.88
CA LEU A 61 5.17 0.13 -4.03
C LEU A 61 5.95 -0.61 -5.12
N GLU A 62 6.36 -1.85 -4.86
CA GLU A 62 7.02 -2.71 -5.84
C GLU A 62 6.42 -4.11 -5.78
N LEU A 63 6.24 -4.73 -6.95
CA LEU A 63 5.72 -6.10 -7.00
C LEU A 63 6.79 -7.06 -6.49
N LEU A 64 6.46 -7.83 -5.46
CA LEU A 64 7.33 -8.93 -5.05
C LEU A 64 7.04 -10.13 -5.96
N PRO A 65 8.08 -10.81 -6.48
CA PRO A 65 7.88 -12.04 -7.22
C PRO A 65 7.20 -13.06 -6.31
N ALA A 66 6.17 -13.72 -6.84
CA ALA A 66 5.64 -14.92 -6.22
C ALA A 66 6.77 -15.97 -6.24
N ALA A 67 7.23 -16.35 -5.05
CA ALA A 67 8.17 -17.45 -4.90
C ALA A 67 7.54 -18.78 -5.32
#